data_AF-A0A2E0VRW6-F1
#
_entry.id   AF-A0A2E0VRW6-F1
#
_cell.length_a   1.000
_cell.length_b   1.000
_cell.length_c   1.000
_cell.angle_alpha   90.00
_cell.angle_beta   90.00
_cell.angle_gamma   90.00
#
_symmetry.space_group_name_H-M   'P 1'
#
loop_
_entity.id
_entity.type
_entity.pdbx_description
1 polymer ?
#
loop_
_entity_poly.entity_id
_entity_poly.type
_entity_poly.pdbx_seq_one_letter_code
_entity_poly.pdbx_strand_id
1 'polypeptide(L)'
;MTRMYLSTLRKLSLSIAFLFAFALAAQSQIADTTIYKIVDEMPRFPGCEQLDTTLEVKNKCAEQALLIFFNRNIVYPQVARNEEIEGTVVISFVVEPDGHISNPQLIKDIGGGCGEEALRVANAMNGALDQAGLLWKPGLKDGKPVRTQVNLPIRFKIQDPPDFVIVGLDTVYIVFDDSLQFNGGPEALQKVLQENLHYPEAYKDSCFIGTMDMTLRVNPRGIVKVIDLADYSNLGPDFQWEAIMAASATWRQWTPATRNGKAVPAPYDISLTFLPEGPKCQQRISEWEKAVALADEGSRLYNEGQKEEGLAKLTEAIALFPNNANFLYLRGQAYLNMDRKEEACADLQKVNQMVYIEVVRELLPLICK
;
A
#
# COMPACT_ATOMS: atom_id res chain seq x y z
N MET A 1 -91.13 -11.79 36.14
CA MET A 1 -92.10 -10.75 36.55
C MET A 1 -91.37 -9.42 36.57
N THR A 2 -91.42 -8.65 35.48
CA THR A 2 -92.29 -7.46 35.25
C THR A 2 -91.89 -6.19 36.03
N ARG A 3 -91.77 -5.09 35.27
CA ARG A 3 -91.63 -3.64 35.59
C ARG A 3 -90.20 -3.08 35.53
N MET A 4 -89.76 -2.34 34.50
CA MET A 4 -90.28 -1.19 33.72
C MET A 4 -90.02 0.18 34.40
N TYR A 5 -89.00 0.86 33.87
CA TYR A 5 -88.83 2.29 33.50
C TYR A 5 -89.39 3.44 34.37
N LEU A 6 -88.51 4.44 34.62
CA LEU A 6 -88.68 5.92 34.76
C LEU A 6 -87.57 6.40 35.74
N SER A 7 -86.77 7.46 35.58
CA SER A 7 -86.89 8.71 34.80
C SER A 7 -85.54 9.46 34.72
N THR A 8 -85.16 9.84 33.50
CA THR A 8 -84.54 11.11 33.04
C THR A 8 -83.86 12.12 34.00
N LEU A 9 -82.62 12.48 33.62
CA LEU A 9 -82.03 13.85 33.48
C LEU A 9 -81.96 14.81 34.68
N ARG A 10 -80.75 15.05 35.21
CA ARG A 10 -80.10 16.40 35.24
C ARG A 10 -78.72 16.40 35.90
N LYS A 11 -77.80 17.12 35.24
CA LYS A 11 -76.52 17.74 35.72
C LYS A 11 -75.23 17.07 35.24
N LEU A 12 -74.90 17.47 34.02
CA LEU A 12 -73.56 17.64 33.47
C LEU A 12 -72.76 18.67 34.30
N SER A 13 -71.43 18.55 34.27
CA SER A 13 -70.36 19.52 34.63
C SER A 13 -69.68 19.39 36.00
N LEU A 14 -68.34 19.44 35.94
CA LEU A 14 -67.29 19.38 36.98
C LEU A 14 -67.08 17.97 37.57
N SER A 15 -65.99 17.24 37.30
CA SER A 15 -64.59 17.67 37.44
C SER A 15 -63.64 16.81 36.58
N ILE A 16 -63.55 17.12 35.29
CA ILE A 16 -62.38 16.79 34.45
C ILE A 16 -61.42 17.97 34.62
N ALA A 17 -60.76 18.06 35.76
CA ALA A 17 -59.88 19.19 36.08
C ALA A 17 -58.67 18.76 36.93
N PHE A 18 -58.25 17.50 36.82
CA PHE A 18 -57.01 17.02 37.48
C PHE A 18 -56.09 16.17 36.60
N LEU A 19 -56.38 16.09 35.29
CA LEU A 19 -55.53 15.40 34.31
C LEU A 19 -54.99 16.33 33.20
N PHE A 20 -55.14 17.65 33.35
CA PHE A 20 -54.82 18.64 32.32
C PHE A 20 -53.92 19.79 32.82
N ALA A 21 -52.90 19.48 33.63
CA ALA A 21 -51.92 20.47 34.09
C ALA A 21 -50.46 20.00 34.05
N PHE A 22 -50.14 18.94 33.30
CA PHE A 22 -48.76 18.49 33.02
C PHE A 22 -48.37 18.63 31.55
N ALA A 23 -49.05 19.52 30.82
CA ALA A 23 -48.62 19.97 29.50
C ALA A 23 -48.20 21.44 29.61
N LEU A 24 -47.06 21.77 29.00
CA LEU A 24 -46.37 23.06 28.93
C LEU A 24 -45.34 23.35 30.04
N ALA A 25 -44.18 22.73 29.90
CA ALA A 25 -42.91 23.45 29.95
C ALA A 25 -41.82 22.70 29.16
N ALA A 26 -42.08 22.38 27.89
CA ALA A 26 -40.97 22.19 26.96
C ALA A 26 -40.49 23.59 26.57
N GLN A 27 -39.65 24.20 27.40
CA GLN A 27 -38.90 25.39 27.03
C GLN A 27 -38.01 24.98 25.85
N SER A 28 -38.30 25.49 24.65
CA SER A 28 -37.34 25.43 23.55
C SER A 28 -36.13 26.26 23.97
N GLN A 29 -35.08 25.60 24.47
CA GLN A 29 -33.78 26.25 24.59
C GLN A 29 -33.39 26.73 23.21
N ILE A 30 -33.27 28.05 23.04
CA ILE A 30 -32.66 28.62 21.84
C ILE A 30 -31.25 28.06 21.82
N ALA A 31 -30.97 27.15 20.89
CA ALA A 31 -29.64 26.57 20.74
C ALA A 31 -28.66 27.72 20.43
N ASP A 32 -27.61 27.85 21.24
CA ASP A 32 -26.57 28.85 21.02
C ASP A 32 -25.84 28.53 19.71
N THR A 33 -26.05 29.36 18.69
CA THR A 33 -25.42 29.22 17.37
C THR A 33 -24.05 29.90 17.29
N THR A 34 -23.57 30.49 18.39
CA THR A 34 -22.29 31.20 18.43
C THR A 34 -21.14 30.22 18.23
N ILE A 35 -20.28 30.51 17.26
CA ILE A 35 -19.04 29.75 17.03
C ILE A 35 -17.91 30.46 17.79
N TYR A 36 -17.41 29.82 18.84
CA TYR A 36 -16.33 30.34 19.65
C TYR A 36 -14.96 29.98 19.05
N LYS A 37 -14.01 30.92 19.10
CA LYS A 37 -12.62 30.70 18.68
C LYS A 37 -11.67 30.44 19.84
N ILE A 38 -12.06 30.88 21.03
CA ILE A 38 -11.33 30.74 22.29
C ILE A 38 -12.36 30.35 23.34
N VAL A 39 -12.07 29.28 24.06
CA VAL A 39 -12.90 28.65 25.08
C VAL A 39 -12.00 28.20 26.24
N ASP A 40 -12.59 27.85 27.37
CA ASP A 40 -11.83 27.46 28.57
C ASP A 40 -11.09 26.12 28.36
N GLU A 41 -11.74 25.19 27.64
CA GLU A 41 -11.10 23.97 27.15
C GLU A 41 -11.34 23.80 25.65
N MET A 42 -10.26 23.72 24.86
CA MET A 42 -10.35 23.48 23.42
C MET A 42 -10.85 22.06 23.11
N PRO A 43 -11.55 21.86 21.98
CA PRO A 43 -11.92 20.54 21.52
C PRO A 43 -10.71 19.61 21.37
N ARG A 44 -10.89 18.32 21.66
CA ARG A 44 -9.85 17.30 21.51
C ARG A 44 -10.32 16.16 20.63
N PHE A 45 -9.45 15.72 19.75
CA PHE A 45 -9.67 14.50 18.96
C PHE A 45 -9.76 13.27 19.89
N PRO A 46 -10.64 12.30 19.60
CA PRO A 46 -10.82 11.12 20.46
C PRO A 46 -9.56 10.26 20.58
N GLY A 47 -9.52 9.46 21.65
CA GLY A 47 -8.53 8.39 21.84
C GLY A 47 -7.69 8.50 23.12
N CYS A 48 -7.67 9.66 23.76
CA CYS A 48 -6.78 9.93 24.91
C CYS A 48 -7.52 10.21 26.22
N GLU A 49 -8.85 10.17 26.23
CA GLU A 49 -9.66 10.60 27.40
C GLU A 49 -9.51 9.67 28.61
N GLN A 50 -9.29 8.37 28.38
CA GLN A 50 -9.14 7.35 29.41
C GLN A 50 -7.77 7.36 30.12
N LEU A 51 -6.81 8.15 29.63
CA LEU A 51 -5.50 8.26 30.27
C LEU A 51 -5.63 8.92 31.65
N ASP A 52 -5.07 8.31 32.69
CA ASP A 52 -4.97 8.90 34.03
C ASP A 52 -3.75 9.84 34.10
N THR A 53 -3.91 11.04 33.53
CA THR A 53 -2.82 12.01 33.35
C THR A 53 -3.36 13.45 33.25
N THR A 54 -2.46 14.42 33.17
CA THR A 54 -2.79 15.86 33.12
C THR A 54 -3.48 16.25 31.80
N LEU A 55 -4.25 17.35 31.85
CA LEU A 55 -4.91 17.91 30.67
C LEU A 55 -3.93 18.23 29.54
N GLU A 56 -2.74 18.75 29.88
CA GLU A 56 -1.69 19.04 28.90
C GLU A 56 -1.23 17.78 28.13
N VAL A 57 -1.04 16.66 28.84
CA VAL A 57 -0.66 15.39 28.20
C VAL A 57 -1.79 14.86 27.32
N LYS A 58 -3.05 14.98 27.77
CA LYS A 58 -4.22 14.62 26.95
C LYS A 58 -4.30 15.47 25.68
N ASN A 59 -4.05 16.78 25.77
CA ASN A 59 -4.00 17.68 24.62
C ASN A 59 -2.94 17.24 23.60
N LYS A 60 -1.69 17.03 24.04
CA LYS A 60 -0.60 16.55 23.18
C LYS A 60 -0.92 15.21 22.51
N CYS A 61 -1.52 14.29 23.26
CA CYS A 61 -1.97 13.00 22.73
C CYS A 61 -3.04 13.17 21.66
N ALA A 62 -4.05 14.01 21.90
CA ALA A 62 -5.12 14.28 20.94
C ALA A 62 -4.61 14.96 19.66
N GLU A 63 -3.67 15.92 19.79
CA GLU A 63 -3.00 16.55 18.65
C GLU A 63 -2.24 15.53 17.80
N GLN A 64 -1.49 14.61 18.43
CA GLN A 64 -0.79 13.53 17.74
C GLN A 64 -1.77 12.55 17.07
N ALA A 65 -2.84 12.16 17.75
CA ALA A 65 -3.85 11.25 17.20
C ALA A 65 -4.54 11.84 15.97
N LEU A 66 -4.85 13.15 16.01
CA LEU A 66 -5.40 13.88 14.87
C LEU A 66 -4.41 13.91 13.69
N LEU A 67 -3.13 14.19 13.95
CA LEU A 67 -2.09 14.17 12.92
C LEU A 67 -1.95 12.77 12.29
N ILE A 68 -1.96 11.72 13.11
CA ILE A 68 -1.90 10.32 12.65
C ILE A 68 -3.13 9.98 11.79
N PHE A 69 -4.32 10.42 12.19
CA PHE A 69 -5.54 10.23 11.41
C PHE A 69 -5.40 10.85 10.01
N PHE A 70 -4.97 12.11 9.91
CA PHE A 70 -4.78 12.75 8.61
C PHE A 70 -3.67 12.09 7.79
N ASN A 71 -2.52 11.76 8.39
CA ASN A 71 -1.42 11.11 7.68
C ASN A 71 -1.80 9.74 7.08
N ARG A 72 -2.73 9.01 7.71
CA ARG A 72 -3.20 7.71 7.21
C ARG A 72 -4.27 7.84 6.12
N ASN A 73 -5.01 8.95 6.09
CA ASN A 73 -6.16 9.11 5.22
C ASN A 73 -5.93 10.07 4.06
N ILE A 74 -4.90 10.93 4.13
CA ILE A 74 -4.51 11.83 3.05
C ILE A 74 -3.76 11.06 1.97
N VAL A 75 -4.17 11.30 0.73
CA VAL A 75 -3.44 10.90 -0.47
C VAL A 75 -2.76 12.14 -1.05
N TYR A 76 -1.43 12.18 -1.06
CA TYR A 76 -0.72 13.26 -1.76
C TYR A 76 -1.16 13.25 -3.25
N PRO A 77 -1.71 14.33 -3.82
CA PRO A 77 -2.17 14.32 -5.22
C PRO A 77 -1.01 14.11 -6.21
N GLN A 78 -1.25 13.38 -7.31
CA GLN A 78 -0.21 13.13 -8.31
C GLN A 78 0.26 14.42 -9.00
N VAL A 79 -0.65 15.38 -9.23
CA VAL A 79 -0.30 16.69 -9.80
C VAL A 79 0.68 17.42 -8.89
N ALA A 80 0.36 17.52 -7.60
CA ALA A 80 1.26 18.12 -6.61
C ALA A 80 2.61 17.39 -6.49
N ARG A 81 2.66 16.06 -6.64
CA ARG A 81 3.91 15.30 -6.71
C ARG A 81 4.75 15.65 -7.94
N ASN A 82 4.12 15.67 -9.12
CA ASN A 82 4.81 15.91 -10.40
C ASN A 82 5.33 17.34 -10.51
N GLU A 83 4.62 18.30 -9.91
CA GLU A 83 4.96 19.72 -9.91
C GLU A 83 5.78 20.13 -8.67
N GLU A 84 6.20 19.17 -7.86
CA GLU A 84 7.02 19.38 -6.65
C GLU A 84 6.40 20.37 -5.63
N ILE A 85 5.06 20.39 -5.53
CA ILE A 85 4.30 21.36 -4.72
C ILE A 85 4.29 20.95 -3.25
N GLU A 86 5.19 21.50 -2.45
CA GLU A 86 5.22 21.31 -1.01
C GLU A 86 4.62 22.49 -0.22
N GLY A 87 4.18 22.22 1.01
CA GLY A 87 3.85 23.30 1.94
C GLY A 87 2.88 22.89 3.03
N THR A 88 2.14 23.87 3.53
CA THR A 88 1.13 23.66 4.58
C THR A 88 -0.21 24.17 4.11
N VAL A 89 -1.14 23.24 3.94
CA VAL A 89 -2.57 23.48 3.79
C VAL A 89 -3.14 23.77 5.17
N VAL A 90 -4.05 24.72 5.28
CA VAL A 90 -4.78 24.97 6.53
C VAL A 90 -6.26 24.83 6.25
N ILE A 91 -6.90 23.91 6.96
CA ILE A 91 -8.36 23.77 6.95
C ILE A 91 -8.94 24.28 8.27
N SER A 92 -10.20 24.68 8.24
CA SER A 92 -10.98 25.05 9.41
C SER A 92 -12.28 24.26 9.44
N PHE A 93 -12.74 23.90 10.63
CA PHE A 93 -14.05 23.28 10.84
C PHE A 93 -14.57 23.64 12.23
N VAL A 94 -15.84 23.36 12.49
CA VAL A 94 -16.48 23.58 13.79
C VAL A 94 -16.67 22.23 14.46
N VAL A 95 -16.16 22.06 15.68
CA VAL A 95 -16.54 20.94 16.54
C VAL A 95 -17.83 21.32 17.27
N GLU A 96 -18.86 20.52 17.05
CA GLU A 96 -20.19 20.68 17.62
C GLU A 96 -20.25 20.17 19.07
N PRO A 97 -21.22 20.62 19.89
CA PRO A 97 -21.39 20.15 21.26
C PRO A 97 -21.58 18.63 21.41
N ASP A 98 -22.02 17.95 20.36
CA ASP A 98 -22.22 16.50 20.30
C ASP A 98 -20.96 15.71 19.88
N GLY A 99 -19.88 16.41 19.52
CA GLY A 99 -18.60 15.81 19.13
C GLY A 99 -18.44 15.50 17.64
N HIS A 100 -19.41 15.88 16.80
CA HIS A 100 -19.24 15.84 15.34
C HIS A 100 -18.58 17.12 14.84
N ILE A 101 -17.97 17.05 13.65
CA ILE A 101 -17.49 18.26 12.97
C ILE A 101 -18.49 18.74 11.92
N SER A 102 -18.57 20.05 11.73
CA SER A 102 -19.40 20.70 10.72
C SER A 102 -18.63 21.83 10.02
N ASN A 103 -19.17 22.23 8.85
CA ASN A 103 -18.62 23.31 8.02
C ASN A 103 -17.09 23.25 7.79
N PRO A 104 -16.51 22.15 7.25
CA PRO A 104 -15.12 22.15 6.84
C PRO A 104 -14.88 23.15 5.70
N GLN A 105 -13.83 23.98 5.84
CA GLN A 105 -13.47 25.05 4.91
C GLN A 105 -11.96 25.10 4.71
N LEU A 106 -11.53 25.40 3.49
CA LEU A 106 -10.13 25.62 3.16
C LEU A 106 -9.76 27.07 3.44
N ILE A 107 -8.79 27.28 4.33
CA ILE A 107 -8.31 28.62 4.72
C ILE A 107 -7.06 29.00 3.95
N LYS A 108 -6.16 28.04 3.77
CA LYS A 108 -4.93 28.21 3.00
C LYS A 108 -4.72 26.98 2.16
N ASP A 109 -4.51 27.21 0.87
CA ASP A 109 -4.12 26.18 -0.07
C ASP A 109 -2.66 26.36 -0.50
N ILE A 110 -2.06 25.26 -0.94
CA ILE A 110 -0.76 25.20 -1.61
C ILE A 110 -0.90 24.87 -3.10
N GLY A 111 -2.09 24.47 -3.56
CA GLY A 111 -2.37 24.09 -4.94
C GLY A 111 -2.11 22.61 -5.22
N GLY A 112 -2.18 22.22 -6.49
CA GLY A 112 -1.92 20.85 -6.95
C GLY A 112 -2.95 19.80 -6.49
N GLY A 113 -4.10 20.22 -5.96
CA GLY A 113 -5.13 19.33 -5.41
C GLY A 113 -5.02 19.07 -3.90
N CYS A 114 -4.02 19.65 -3.22
CA CYS A 114 -3.73 19.34 -1.81
C CYS A 114 -4.81 19.89 -0.86
N GLY A 115 -5.38 21.06 -1.17
CA GLY A 115 -6.47 21.65 -0.41
C GLY A 115 -7.76 20.83 -0.49
N GLU A 116 -8.11 20.37 -1.69
CA GLU A 116 -9.26 19.53 -1.95
C GLU A 116 -9.14 18.18 -1.24
N GLU A 117 -7.95 17.58 -1.24
CA GLU A 117 -7.70 16.33 -0.54
C GLU A 117 -7.84 16.49 0.99
N ALA A 118 -7.28 17.57 1.55
CA ALA A 118 -7.43 17.86 2.97
C ALA A 118 -8.91 18.04 3.35
N LEU A 119 -9.69 18.73 2.51
CA LEU A 119 -11.13 18.86 2.67
C LEU A 119 -11.86 17.52 2.55
N ARG A 120 -11.48 16.65 1.61
CA ARG A 120 -12.08 15.31 1.45
C ARG A 120 -11.95 14.50 2.73
N VAL A 121 -10.75 14.48 3.33
CA VAL A 121 -10.49 13.76 4.59
C VAL A 121 -11.29 14.37 5.75
N ALA A 122 -11.35 15.70 5.84
CA ALA A 122 -12.17 16.36 6.85
C ALA A 122 -13.67 16.01 6.71
N ASN A 123 -14.21 16.07 5.50
CA ASN A 123 -15.62 15.73 5.24
C ASN A 123 -15.94 14.26 5.53
N ALA A 124 -14.98 13.35 5.35
CA ALA A 124 -15.13 11.93 5.66
C ALA A 124 -14.94 11.59 7.15
N MET A 125 -14.48 12.54 7.96
CA MET A 125 -14.04 12.27 9.34
C MET A 125 -15.17 11.75 10.23
N ASN A 126 -16.37 12.35 10.18
CA ASN A 126 -17.49 11.89 11.00
C ASN A 126 -17.79 10.41 10.72
N GLY A 127 -17.95 10.03 9.45
CA GLY A 127 -18.22 8.64 9.10
C GLY A 127 -17.13 7.66 9.54
N ALA A 128 -15.84 8.06 9.46
CA ALA A 128 -14.73 7.23 9.93
C ALA A 128 -14.71 7.08 11.46
N LEU A 129 -15.03 8.14 12.20
CA LEU A 129 -15.08 8.12 13.65
C LEU A 129 -16.32 7.39 14.18
N ASP A 130 -17.48 7.57 13.55
CA ASP A 130 -18.73 6.87 13.88
C ASP A 130 -18.57 5.36 13.77
N GLN A 131 -17.92 4.89 12.71
CA GLN A 131 -17.61 3.46 12.53
C GLN A 131 -16.70 2.90 13.63
N ALA A 132 -15.84 3.74 14.20
CA ALA A 132 -14.96 3.39 15.30
C ALA A 132 -15.61 3.59 16.69
N GLY A 133 -16.83 4.12 16.76
CA GLY A 133 -17.49 4.48 18.02
C GLY A 133 -16.78 5.61 18.76
N LEU A 134 -16.14 6.52 18.04
CA LEU A 134 -15.34 7.63 18.57
C LEU A 134 -16.01 8.98 18.27
N LEU A 135 -15.90 9.93 19.19
CA LEU A 135 -16.44 11.29 19.03
C LEU A 135 -15.43 12.31 19.55
N TRP A 136 -15.40 13.50 18.95
CA TRP A 136 -14.59 14.58 19.51
C TRP A 136 -15.05 14.93 20.91
N LYS A 137 -14.09 15.27 21.78
CA LYS A 137 -14.42 16.02 22.98
C LYS A 137 -14.75 17.46 22.56
N PRO A 138 -15.96 17.97 22.85
CA PRO A 138 -16.34 19.32 22.48
C PRO A 138 -15.55 20.35 23.30
N GLY A 139 -15.47 21.57 22.77
CA GLY A 139 -14.91 22.70 23.51
C GLY A 139 -15.86 23.14 24.62
N LEU A 140 -15.31 23.57 25.76
CA LEU A 140 -16.08 23.98 26.93
C LEU A 140 -15.93 25.47 27.21
N LYS A 141 -17.05 26.15 27.41
CA LYS A 141 -17.10 27.52 27.92
C LYS A 141 -18.03 27.59 29.11
N ASP A 142 -17.56 28.15 30.23
CA ASP A 142 -18.27 28.17 31.51
C ASP A 142 -18.76 26.77 31.93
N GLY A 143 -17.95 25.74 31.63
CA GLY A 143 -18.26 24.33 31.89
C GLY A 143 -19.32 23.69 30.98
N LYS A 144 -19.80 24.41 29.94
CA LYS A 144 -20.80 23.90 28.99
C LYS A 144 -20.19 23.62 27.62
N PRO A 145 -20.59 22.54 26.93
CA PRO A 145 -20.12 22.26 25.58
C PRO A 145 -20.67 23.31 24.60
N VAL A 146 -19.79 23.88 23.79
CA VAL A 146 -20.11 24.95 22.83
C VAL A 146 -19.50 24.69 21.45
N ARG A 147 -20.13 25.22 20.41
CA ARG A 147 -19.62 25.17 19.03
C ARG A 147 -18.28 25.88 18.97
N THR A 148 -17.22 25.16 18.61
CA THR A 148 -15.86 25.71 18.66
C THR A 148 -15.15 25.54 17.33
N GLN A 149 -14.58 26.63 16.80
CA GLN A 149 -13.80 26.60 15.57
C GLN A 149 -12.40 26.05 15.84
N VAL A 150 -11.99 25.08 15.01
CA VAL A 150 -10.65 24.49 15.01
C VAL A 150 -9.98 24.78 13.67
N ASN A 151 -8.71 25.19 13.71
CA ASN A 151 -7.88 25.36 12.53
C ASN A 151 -6.77 24.32 12.56
N LEU A 152 -6.67 23.51 11.51
CA LEU A 152 -5.73 22.41 11.41
C LEU A 152 -4.73 22.66 10.28
N PRO A 153 -3.44 22.89 10.60
CA PRO A 153 -2.38 22.88 9.59
C PRO A 153 -1.99 21.45 9.23
N ILE A 154 -1.96 21.16 7.94
CA ILE A 154 -1.60 19.87 7.34
C ILE A 154 -0.41 20.09 6.43
N ARG A 155 0.71 19.44 6.74
CA ARG A 155 1.96 19.60 5.98
C ARG A 155 2.08 18.54 4.90
N PHE A 156 2.10 18.99 3.65
CA PHE A 156 2.48 18.17 2.49
C PHE A 156 3.98 18.34 2.27
N LYS A 157 4.72 17.23 2.42
CA LYS A 157 6.16 17.17 2.16
C LYS A 157 6.43 15.96 1.29
N ILE A 158 7.05 16.18 0.14
CA ILE A 158 7.60 15.14 -0.72
C ILE A 158 8.74 14.54 0.08
N GLN A 159 8.59 13.27 0.45
CA GLN A 159 9.72 12.50 0.90
C GLN A 159 10.38 12.03 -0.38
N ASP A 160 11.59 12.52 -0.67
CA ASP A 160 12.44 11.86 -1.64
C ASP A 160 12.50 10.38 -1.25
N PRO A 161 12.32 9.44 -2.20
CA PRO A 161 12.63 8.06 -1.92
C PRO A 161 14.06 8.04 -1.36
N PRO A 162 14.29 7.34 -0.25
CA PRO A 162 15.58 7.41 0.41
C PRO A 162 16.67 7.03 -0.61
N ASP A 163 17.77 7.79 -0.62
CA ASP A 163 18.92 7.55 -1.52
C ASP A 163 19.38 6.09 -1.51
N PHE A 164 19.10 5.38 -0.41
CA PHE A 164 19.36 3.97 -0.22
C PHE A 164 18.24 3.26 0.55
N VAL A 165 18.14 1.95 0.33
CA VAL A 165 17.39 1.01 1.16
C VAL A 165 18.35 0.13 1.95
N ILE A 166 17.86 -0.42 3.07
CA ILE A 166 18.58 -1.42 3.86
C ILE A 166 17.99 -2.78 3.52
N VAL A 167 18.78 -3.65 2.90
CA VAL A 167 18.40 -5.04 2.61
C VAL A 167 19.20 -5.93 3.56
N GLY A 168 18.52 -6.49 4.57
CA GLY A 168 19.17 -7.20 5.67
C GLY A 168 20.10 -6.29 6.49
N LEU A 169 21.42 -6.51 6.38
CA LEU A 169 22.46 -5.68 7.01
C LEU A 169 23.24 -4.82 5.99
N ASP A 170 22.86 -4.85 4.72
CA ASP A 170 23.57 -4.16 3.65
C ASP A 170 22.82 -2.88 3.23
N THR A 171 23.58 -1.79 3.08
CA THR A 171 23.11 -0.54 2.47
C THR A 171 23.22 -0.64 0.95
N VAL A 172 22.12 -0.40 0.25
CA VAL A 172 21.98 -0.45 -1.22
C VAL A 172 21.42 0.88 -1.69
N TYR A 173 22.22 1.67 -2.40
CA TYR A 173 21.73 2.93 -2.98
C TYR A 173 20.76 2.62 -4.13
N ILE A 174 19.76 3.47 -4.35
CA ILE A 174 18.79 3.34 -5.46
C ILE A 174 18.69 4.62 -6.30
N VAL A 175 19.37 5.69 -5.86
CA VAL A 175 19.52 6.95 -6.59
C VAL A 175 21.00 7.20 -6.84
N PHE A 176 21.36 7.49 -8.08
CA PHE A 176 22.76 7.63 -8.53
C PHE A 176 22.93 8.83 -9.46
N ASP A 177 24.14 9.37 -9.47
CA ASP A 177 24.58 10.32 -10.49
C ASP A 177 25.12 9.54 -11.71
N ASP A 178 25.98 8.55 -11.46
CA ASP A 178 26.39 7.53 -12.42
C ASP A 178 25.99 6.14 -11.92
N SER A 179 25.34 5.33 -12.76
CA SER A 179 24.97 3.96 -12.42
C SER A 179 26.18 3.03 -12.40
N LEU A 180 26.05 1.91 -11.70
CA LEU A 180 27.02 0.82 -11.74
C LEU A 180 27.11 0.26 -13.18
N GLN A 181 28.33 0.03 -13.67
CA GLN A 181 28.56 -0.53 -15.00
C GLN A 181 29.53 -1.71 -14.94
N PHE A 182 29.24 -2.75 -15.71
CA PHE A 182 30.20 -3.82 -15.94
C PHE A 182 31.24 -3.40 -16.99
N ASN A 183 32.50 -3.68 -16.73
CA ASN A 183 33.60 -3.33 -17.63
C ASN A 183 33.48 -4.15 -18.92
N GLY A 184 33.28 -3.47 -20.04
CA GLY A 184 33.01 -4.11 -21.33
C GLY A 184 31.53 -4.28 -21.67
N GLY A 185 30.63 -3.79 -20.81
CA GLY A 185 29.19 -3.74 -21.08
C GLY A 185 28.44 -5.05 -20.80
N PRO A 186 27.11 -5.06 -21.06
CA PRO A 186 26.24 -6.21 -20.76
C PRO A 186 26.65 -7.50 -21.48
N GLU A 187 27.18 -7.42 -22.70
CA GLU A 187 27.61 -8.61 -23.46
C GLU A 187 28.84 -9.28 -22.81
N ALA A 188 29.79 -8.47 -22.32
CA ALA A 188 30.95 -8.98 -21.60
C ALA A 188 30.53 -9.62 -20.26
N LEU A 189 29.56 -9.01 -19.57
CA LEU A 189 28.98 -9.57 -18.35
C LEU A 189 28.36 -10.94 -18.64
N GLN A 190 27.50 -11.02 -19.66
CA GLN A 190 26.84 -12.27 -20.05
C GLN A 190 27.85 -13.37 -20.34
N LYS A 191 28.94 -13.04 -21.05
CA LYS A 191 30.01 -13.99 -21.34
C LYS A 191 30.68 -14.51 -20.07
N VAL A 192 31.06 -13.62 -19.13
CA VAL A 192 31.68 -14.03 -17.86
C VAL A 192 30.73 -14.89 -17.05
N LEU A 193 29.45 -14.54 -16.99
CA LEU A 193 28.44 -15.33 -16.29
C LEU A 193 28.33 -16.73 -16.90
N GLN A 194 28.21 -16.85 -18.22
CA GLN A 194 28.11 -18.14 -18.91
C GLN A 194 29.38 -19.00 -18.76
N GLU A 195 30.57 -18.40 -18.84
CA GLU A 195 31.84 -19.12 -18.65
C GLU A 195 32.02 -19.67 -17.23
N ASN A 196 31.30 -19.13 -16.25
CA ASN A 196 31.39 -19.53 -14.84
C ASN A 196 30.11 -20.22 -14.31
N LEU A 197 29.08 -20.36 -15.14
CA LEU A 197 27.83 -21.02 -14.78
C LEU A 197 27.92 -22.50 -15.14
N HIS A 198 28.14 -23.35 -14.13
CA HIS A 198 28.25 -24.78 -14.36
C HIS A 198 26.92 -25.47 -14.05
N TYR A 199 26.54 -26.40 -14.92
CA TYR A 199 25.45 -27.31 -14.63
C TYR A 199 25.91 -28.33 -13.55
N PRO A 200 25.23 -28.47 -12.40
CA PRO A 200 25.67 -29.37 -11.34
C PRO A 200 25.85 -30.83 -11.79
N GLU A 201 27.02 -31.41 -11.53
CA GLU A 201 27.41 -32.76 -12.00
C GLU A 201 26.41 -33.85 -11.58
N ALA A 202 25.86 -33.75 -10.37
CA ALA A 202 24.87 -34.69 -9.85
C ALA A 202 23.56 -34.71 -10.67
N TYR A 203 23.30 -33.67 -11.46
CA TYR A 203 22.08 -33.48 -12.23
C TYR A 203 22.32 -33.43 -13.73
N LYS A 204 23.55 -33.66 -14.23
CA LYS A 204 23.89 -33.58 -15.67
C LYS A 204 22.90 -34.32 -16.59
N ASP A 205 22.28 -35.36 -16.04
CA ASP A 205 21.36 -36.26 -16.71
C ASP A 205 19.87 -35.96 -16.45
N SER A 206 19.53 -34.95 -15.65
CA SER A 206 18.16 -34.63 -15.20
C SER A 206 17.32 -33.87 -16.23
N CYS A 207 17.97 -33.22 -17.19
CA CYS A 207 17.34 -32.27 -18.11
C CYS A 207 16.55 -31.16 -17.42
N PHE A 208 16.93 -30.78 -16.20
CA PHE A 208 16.36 -29.62 -15.53
C PHE A 208 16.75 -28.35 -16.28
N ILE A 209 15.78 -27.48 -16.48
CA ILE A 209 15.94 -26.20 -17.15
C ILE A 209 15.26 -25.18 -16.28
N GLY A 210 15.91 -24.04 -16.08
CA GLY A 210 15.31 -22.96 -15.35
C GLY A 210 16.15 -21.70 -15.35
N THR A 211 15.46 -20.60 -15.07
CA THR A 211 16.04 -19.27 -14.94
C THR A 211 16.02 -18.85 -13.48
N MET A 212 17.11 -18.22 -13.06
CA MET A 212 17.25 -17.56 -11.77
C MET A 212 17.51 -16.08 -11.99
N ASP A 213 16.69 -15.23 -11.38
CA ASP A 213 16.99 -13.80 -11.29
C ASP A 213 17.70 -13.53 -9.97
N MET A 214 18.68 -12.63 -10.01
CA MET A 214 19.49 -12.29 -8.85
C MET A 214 19.73 -10.79 -8.82
N THR A 215 19.56 -10.18 -7.65
CA THR A 215 20.04 -8.83 -7.39
C THR A 215 21.40 -8.92 -6.70
N LEU A 216 22.42 -8.40 -7.38
CA LEU A 216 23.76 -8.24 -6.87
C LEU A 216 23.86 -6.92 -6.11
N ARG A 217 24.64 -6.87 -5.03
CA ARG A 217 25.17 -5.64 -4.47
C ARG A 217 26.67 -5.58 -4.74
N VAL A 218 27.08 -4.62 -5.54
CA VAL A 218 28.49 -4.37 -5.84
C VAL A 218 28.96 -3.16 -5.05
N ASN A 219 29.99 -3.34 -4.22
CA ASN A 219 30.57 -2.24 -3.46
C ASN A 219 31.62 -1.47 -4.28
N PRO A 220 32.09 -0.29 -3.80
CA PRO A 220 33.10 0.51 -4.51
C PRO A 220 34.44 -0.19 -4.79
N ARG A 221 34.73 -1.32 -4.14
CA ARG A 221 35.93 -2.14 -4.40
C ARG A 221 35.68 -3.25 -5.43
N GLY A 222 34.48 -3.31 -6.01
CA GLY A 222 34.05 -4.35 -6.93
C GLY A 222 33.77 -5.69 -6.26
N ILE A 223 33.55 -5.74 -4.95
CA ILE A 223 33.13 -6.96 -4.25
C ILE A 223 31.63 -7.13 -4.48
N VAL A 224 31.25 -8.32 -4.93
CA VAL A 224 29.88 -8.71 -5.27
C VAL A 224 29.30 -9.53 -4.13
N LYS A 225 28.08 -9.21 -3.74
CA LYS A 225 27.23 -10.06 -2.88
C LYS A 225 25.90 -10.28 -3.57
N VAL A 226 25.34 -11.47 -3.48
CA VAL A 226 23.96 -11.71 -3.88
C VAL A 226 23.07 -11.32 -2.72
N ILE A 227 22.19 -10.34 -2.91
CA ILE A 227 21.28 -9.84 -1.87
C ILE A 227 19.84 -10.29 -2.06
N ASP A 228 19.47 -10.69 -3.28
CA ASP A 228 18.22 -11.36 -3.59
C ASP A 228 18.45 -12.44 -4.67
N LEU A 229 17.70 -13.54 -4.59
CA LEU A 229 17.75 -14.67 -5.53
C LEU A 229 16.36 -15.29 -5.66
N ALA A 230 15.82 -15.26 -6.87
CA ALA A 230 14.55 -15.90 -7.22
C ALA A 230 14.80 -17.10 -8.15
N ASP A 231 14.62 -18.31 -7.63
CA ASP A 231 14.64 -19.56 -8.41
C ASP A 231 13.23 -19.90 -8.89
N TYR A 232 12.86 -19.37 -10.07
CA TYR A 232 11.50 -19.54 -10.58
C TYR A 232 11.17 -20.98 -10.97
N SER A 233 12.17 -21.82 -11.20
CA SER A 233 11.98 -23.20 -11.64
C SER A 233 12.18 -24.20 -10.52
N ASN A 234 12.46 -23.72 -9.29
CA ASN A 234 12.72 -24.53 -8.11
C ASN A 234 13.77 -25.62 -8.39
N LEU A 235 14.87 -25.23 -9.06
CA LEU A 235 15.99 -26.11 -9.38
C LEU A 235 16.73 -26.59 -8.12
N GLY A 236 16.72 -25.77 -7.07
CA GLY A 236 17.21 -26.14 -5.75
C GLY A 236 18.65 -25.70 -5.46
N PRO A 237 19.16 -26.04 -4.26
CA PRO A 237 20.34 -25.40 -3.68
C PRO A 237 21.64 -25.61 -4.45
N ASP A 238 21.80 -26.76 -5.12
CA ASP A 238 23.01 -27.04 -5.92
C ASP A 238 23.12 -26.11 -7.13
N PHE A 239 21.98 -25.80 -7.77
CA PHE A 239 21.92 -24.82 -8.86
C PHE A 239 22.08 -23.40 -8.34
N GLN A 240 21.46 -23.08 -7.19
CA GLN A 240 21.61 -21.77 -6.57
C GLN A 240 23.07 -21.47 -6.21
N TRP A 241 23.80 -22.48 -5.74
CA TRP A 241 25.22 -22.37 -5.46
C TRP A 241 26.03 -22.02 -6.72
N GLU A 242 25.82 -22.72 -7.83
CA GLU A 242 26.49 -22.42 -9.10
C GLU A 242 26.15 -21.02 -9.64
N ALA A 243 24.90 -20.58 -9.48
CA ALA A 243 24.48 -19.22 -9.83
C ALA A 243 25.21 -18.16 -8.99
N ILE A 244 25.32 -18.38 -7.67
CA ILE A 244 26.07 -17.49 -6.76
C ILE A 244 27.57 -17.46 -7.12
N MET A 245 28.14 -18.60 -7.51
CA MET A 245 29.54 -18.69 -7.94
C MET A 245 29.78 -17.91 -9.24
N ALA A 246 28.91 -18.08 -10.25
CA ALA A 246 28.97 -17.35 -11.50
C ALA A 246 28.86 -15.82 -11.27
N ALA A 247 27.90 -15.39 -10.44
CA ALA A 247 27.75 -13.99 -10.05
C ALA A 247 29.02 -13.45 -9.34
N SER A 248 29.59 -14.24 -8.43
CA SER A 248 30.80 -13.87 -7.69
C SER A 248 32.04 -13.76 -8.58
N ALA A 249 32.09 -14.47 -9.71
CA ALA A 249 33.19 -14.41 -10.68
C ALA A 249 33.31 -13.02 -11.37
N THR A 250 32.28 -12.18 -11.28
CA THR A 250 32.27 -10.81 -11.81
C THR A 250 33.07 -9.81 -10.94
N TRP A 251 33.64 -10.26 -9.81
CA TRP A 251 34.39 -9.41 -8.89
C TRP A 251 35.48 -8.57 -9.59
N ARG A 252 35.61 -7.30 -9.17
CA ARG A 252 36.56 -6.30 -9.72
C ARG A 252 36.44 -5.98 -11.21
N GLN A 253 35.38 -6.42 -11.87
CA GLN A 253 35.10 -6.09 -13.26
C GLN A 253 34.01 -5.01 -13.38
N TRP A 254 33.84 -4.18 -12.36
CA TRP A 254 32.79 -3.17 -12.29
C TRP A 254 33.37 -1.75 -12.14
N THR A 255 32.82 -0.79 -12.88
CA THR A 255 32.93 0.64 -12.58
C THR A 255 31.87 0.98 -11.54
N PRO A 256 32.25 1.46 -10.33
CA PRO A 256 31.32 1.76 -9.25
C PRO A 256 30.28 2.82 -9.62
N ALA A 257 29.08 2.70 -9.05
CA ALA A 257 28.11 3.78 -9.07
C ALA A 257 28.59 4.97 -8.22
N THR A 258 28.16 6.18 -8.60
CA THR A 258 28.48 7.41 -7.88
C THR A 258 27.22 8.09 -7.37
N ARG A 259 27.30 8.72 -6.19
CA ARG A 259 26.26 9.58 -5.63
C ARG A 259 26.92 10.71 -4.87
N ASN A 260 26.57 11.96 -5.20
CA ASN A 260 27.18 13.17 -4.67
C ASN A 260 28.71 13.16 -4.80
N GLY A 261 29.21 12.69 -5.96
CA GLY A 261 30.65 12.58 -6.25
C GLY A 261 31.41 11.51 -5.44
N LYS A 262 30.71 10.64 -4.70
CA LYS A 262 31.32 9.53 -3.95
C LYS A 262 30.91 8.20 -4.54
N ALA A 263 31.84 7.25 -4.61
CA ALA A 263 31.53 5.89 -4.99
C ALA A 263 30.67 5.21 -3.90
N VAL A 264 29.56 4.61 -4.29
CA VAL A 264 28.59 3.98 -3.39
C VAL A 264 28.31 2.52 -3.78
N PRO A 265 27.89 1.67 -2.82
CA PRO A 265 27.39 0.34 -3.14
C PRO A 265 26.08 0.43 -3.91
N ALA A 266 25.95 -0.31 -5.01
CA ALA A 266 24.81 -0.26 -5.90
C ALA A 266 24.29 -1.67 -6.23
N PRO A 267 22.98 -1.82 -6.52
CA PRO A 267 22.42 -3.04 -7.00
C PRO A 267 22.70 -3.23 -8.49
N TYR A 268 22.71 -4.48 -8.95
CA TYR A 268 22.66 -4.84 -10.35
C TYR A 268 21.87 -6.13 -10.52
N ASP A 269 20.88 -6.13 -11.40
CA ASP A 269 20.09 -7.32 -11.64
C ASP A 269 20.70 -8.16 -12.77
N ILE A 270 20.82 -9.46 -12.53
CA ILE A 270 21.25 -10.44 -13.54
C ILE A 270 20.23 -11.57 -13.63
N SER A 271 20.15 -12.20 -14.79
CA SER A 271 19.34 -13.38 -15.02
C SER A 271 20.21 -14.50 -15.58
N LEU A 272 20.18 -15.67 -14.95
CA LEU A 272 20.99 -16.84 -15.31
C LEU A 272 20.07 -17.98 -15.70
N THR A 273 20.34 -18.62 -16.84
CA THR A 273 19.57 -19.78 -17.30
C THR A 273 20.44 -21.02 -17.30
N PHE A 274 20.02 -22.05 -16.59
CA PHE A 274 20.63 -23.36 -16.64
C PHE A 274 20.02 -24.15 -17.80
N LEU A 275 20.88 -24.54 -18.75
CA LEU A 275 20.54 -25.43 -19.84
C LEU A 275 21.39 -26.70 -19.72
N PRO A 276 20.78 -27.90 -19.77
CA PRO A 276 21.51 -29.16 -19.66
C PRO A 276 22.34 -29.41 -20.91
N GLU A 277 23.55 -29.91 -20.73
CA GLU A 277 24.43 -30.31 -21.82
C GLU A 277 24.22 -31.79 -22.14
N GLY A 278 23.56 -32.09 -23.26
CA GLY A 278 23.45 -33.48 -23.72
C GLY A 278 22.40 -33.72 -24.80
N PRO A 279 22.62 -34.70 -25.70
CA PRO A 279 21.70 -34.98 -26.80
C PRO A 279 20.31 -35.44 -26.33
N LYS A 280 20.22 -36.09 -25.17
CA LYS A 280 18.95 -36.58 -24.62
C LYS A 280 18.02 -35.48 -24.12
N CYS A 281 18.54 -34.28 -23.83
CA CYS A 281 17.75 -33.16 -23.33
C CYS A 281 17.30 -32.22 -24.45
N GLN A 282 17.67 -32.46 -25.71
CA GLN A 282 17.39 -31.57 -26.84
C GLN A 282 15.90 -31.29 -27.04
N GLN A 283 15.05 -32.31 -26.87
CA GLN A 283 13.60 -32.10 -26.92
C GLN A 283 13.14 -31.14 -25.82
N ARG A 284 13.62 -31.34 -24.59
CA ARG A 284 13.24 -30.50 -23.45
C ARG A 284 13.73 -29.06 -23.59
N ILE A 285 14.91 -28.88 -24.19
CA ILE A 285 15.48 -27.57 -24.54
C ILE A 285 14.61 -26.88 -25.61
N SER A 286 14.21 -27.59 -26.66
CA SER A 286 13.33 -27.04 -27.70
C SER A 286 11.95 -26.64 -27.14
N GLU A 287 11.39 -27.45 -26.23
CA GLU A 287 10.17 -27.10 -25.50
C GLU A 287 10.36 -25.82 -24.67
N TRP A 288 11.51 -25.67 -24.00
CA TRP A 288 11.83 -24.48 -23.21
C TRP A 288 11.92 -23.22 -24.07
N GLU A 289 12.67 -23.26 -25.16
CA GLU A 289 12.79 -22.15 -26.10
C GLU A 289 11.43 -21.73 -26.65
N LYS A 290 10.58 -22.72 -26.98
CA LYS A 290 9.21 -22.46 -27.40
C LYS A 290 8.37 -21.81 -26.30
N ALA A 291 8.47 -22.28 -25.05
CA ALA A 291 7.74 -21.72 -23.92
C ALA A 291 8.15 -20.26 -23.63
N VAL A 292 9.45 -19.96 -23.68
CA VAL A 292 9.96 -18.59 -23.53
C VAL A 292 9.44 -17.69 -24.66
N ALA A 293 9.54 -18.14 -25.92
CA ALA A 293 9.02 -17.36 -27.05
C ALA A 293 7.52 -17.08 -26.94
N LEU A 294 6.73 -18.04 -26.47
CA LEU A 294 5.30 -17.86 -26.19
C LEU A 294 5.06 -16.85 -25.05
N ALA A 295 5.84 -16.91 -23.97
CA ALA A 295 5.70 -15.98 -22.85
C ALA A 295 6.07 -14.54 -23.25
N ASP A 296 7.12 -14.36 -24.05
CA ASP A 296 7.55 -13.07 -24.60
C ASP A 296 6.50 -12.49 -25.55
N GLU A 297 5.99 -13.33 -26.48
CA GLU A 297 4.91 -12.94 -27.38
C GLU A 297 3.65 -12.55 -26.59
N GLY A 298 3.29 -13.34 -25.57
CA GLY A 298 2.13 -13.08 -24.72
C GLY A 298 2.23 -11.76 -23.97
N SER A 299 3.39 -11.48 -23.38
CA SER A 299 3.65 -10.23 -22.65
C SER A 299 3.60 -9.02 -23.59
N ARG A 300 4.15 -9.15 -24.79
CA ARG A 300 4.09 -8.08 -25.81
C ARG A 300 2.65 -7.81 -26.26
N LEU A 301 1.90 -8.84 -26.64
CA LEU A 301 0.48 -8.71 -27.05
C LEU A 301 -0.37 -8.06 -25.94
N TYR A 302 -0.13 -8.45 -24.69
CA TYR A 302 -0.79 -7.85 -23.54
C TYR A 302 -0.54 -6.34 -23.46
N ASN A 303 0.73 -5.92 -23.59
CA ASN A 303 1.13 -4.52 -23.56
C ASN A 303 0.62 -3.70 -24.75
N GLU A 304 0.41 -4.34 -25.90
CA GLU A 304 -0.21 -3.75 -27.10
C GLU A 304 -1.74 -3.63 -26.98
N GLY A 305 -2.33 -4.12 -25.88
CA GLY A 305 -3.77 -4.06 -25.60
C GLY A 305 -4.55 -5.30 -26.05
N GLN A 306 -3.90 -6.26 -26.72
CA GLN A 306 -4.47 -7.55 -27.09
C GLN A 306 -4.44 -8.51 -25.90
N LYS A 307 -5.09 -8.12 -24.79
CA LYS A 307 -4.91 -8.76 -23.48
C LYS A 307 -5.28 -10.26 -23.45
N GLU A 308 -6.40 -10.66 -24.06
CA GLU A 308 -6.83 -12.06 -24.08
C GLU A 308 -5.94 -12.94 -24.95
N GLU A 309 -5.45 -12.42 -26.08
CA GLU A 309 -4.46 -13.12 -26.92
C GLU A 309 -3.15 -13.30 -26.16
N GLY A 310 -2.71 -12.26 -25.43
CA GLY A 310 -1.55 -12.32 -24.55
C GLY A 310 -1.67 -13.40 -23.47
N LEU A 311 -2.84 -13.46 -22.79
CA LEU A 311 -3.15 -14.50 -21.80
C LEU A 311 -3.16 -15.91 -22.39
N ALA A 312 -3.65 -16.08 -23.61
CA ALA A 312 -3.64 -17.37 -24.30
C ALA A 312 -2.21 -17.88 -24.53
N LYS A 313 -1.31 -17.00 -24.99
CA LYS A 313 0.11 -17.33 -25.18
C LYS A 313 0.83 -17.69 -23.88
N LEU A 314 0.57 -16.93 -22.80
CA LEU A 314 1.09 -17.27 -21.47
C LEU A 314 0.57 -18.64 -21.00
N THR A 315 -0.69 -18.97 -21.31
CA THR A 315 -1.27 -20.28 -20.99
C THR A 315 -0.60 -21.42 -21.77
N GLU A 316 -0.28 -21.21 -23.05
CA GLU A 316 0.48 -22.18 -23.84
C GLU A 316 1.91 -22.38 -23.29
N ALA A 317 2.58 -21.31 -22.84
CA ALA A 317 3.89 -21.40 -22.19
C ALA A 317 3.83 -22.20 -20.88
N ILE A 318 2.84 -21.93 -20.03
CA ILE A 318 2.61 -22.66 -18.77
C ILE A 318 2.26 -24.13 -19.04
N ALA A 319 1.59 -24.45 -20.14
CA ALA A 319 1.31 -25.85 -20.48
C ALA A 319 2.60 -26.67 -20.74
N LEU A 320 3.65 -26.03 -21.28
CA LEU A 320 4.96 -26.66 -21.50
C LEU A 320 5.77 -26.77 -20.19
N PHE A 321 5.68 -25.74 -19.34
CA PHE A 321 6.38 -25.66 -18.05
C PHE A 321 5.42 -25.23 -16.92
N PRO A 322 4.57 -26.15 -16.42
CA PRO A 322 3.51 -25.81 -15.48
C PRO A 322 4.04 -25.36 -14.11
N ASN A 323 5.28 -25.72 -13.78
CA ASN A 323 5.95 -25.36 -12.53
C ASN A 323 7.08 -24.36 -12.81
N ASN A 324 6.84 -23.39 -13.70
CA ASN A 324 7.68 -22.21 -13.81
C ASN A 324 6.94 -21.02 -13.18
N ALA A 325 7.47 -20.51 -12.06
CA ALA A 325 6.86 -19.45 -11.29
C ALA A 325 6.83 -18.12 -12.06
N ASN A 326 7.80 -17.86 -12.95
CA ASN A 326 7.80 -16.63 -13.75
C ASN A 326 6.61 -16.59 -14.71
N PHE A 327 6.35 -17.67 -15.45
CA PHE A 327 5.19 -17.72 -16.36
C PHE A 327 3.85 -17.59 -15.62
N LEU A 328 3.73 -18.25 -14.46
CA LEU A 328 2.57 -18.12 -13.58
C LEU A 328 2.43 -16.69 -13.04
N TYR A 329 3.53 -16.06 -12.63
CA TYR A 329 3.54 -14.69 -12.13
C TYR A 329 3.14 -13.68 -13.20
N LEU A 330 3.67 -13.80 -14.43
CA LEU A 330 3.29 -12.98 -15.58
C LEU A 330 1.79 -13.09 -15.88
N ARG A 331 1.24 -14.32 -15.92
CA ARG A 331 -0.19 -14.52 -16.16
C ARG A 331 -1.05 -14.04 -15.00
N GLY A 332 -0.62 -14.27 -13.76
CA GLY A 332 -1.28 -13.76 -12.56
C GLY A 332 -1.38 -12.23 -12.54
N GLN A 333 -0.29 -11.52 -12.86
CA GLN A 333 -0.32 -10.06 -13.03
C GLN A 333 -1.24 -9.61 -14.17
N ALA A 334 -1.18 -10.32 -15.30
CA ALA A 334 -2.05 -10.03 -16.44
C ALA A 334 -3.54 -10.14 -16.06
N TYR A 335 -3.92 -11.15 -15.29
CA TYR A 335 -5.28 -11.27 -14.73
C TYR A 335 -5.62 -10.12 -13.78
N LEU A 336 -4.70 -9.69 -12.91
CA LEU A 336 -4.95 -8.57 -12.00
C LEU A 336 -5.23 -7.25 -12.72
N ASN A 337 -4.46 -6.89 -13.76
CA ASN A 337 -4.77 -5.65 -14.49
C ASN A 337 -5.98 -5.78 -15.44
N MET A 338 -6.66 -6.92 -15.41
CA MET A 338 -7.97 -7.17 -16.02
C MET A 338 -9.09 -7.33 -14.99
N ASP A 339 -8.81 -7.09 -13.70
CA ASP A 339 -9.74 -7.29 -12.57
C ASP A 339 -10.23 -8.75 -12.41
N ARG A 340 -9.48 -9.72 -12.95
CA ARG A 340 -9.75 -11.17 -12.86
C ARG A 340 -9.08 -11.76 -11.62
N LYS A 341 -9.58 -11.36 -10.45
CA LYS A 341 -8.93 -11.63 -9.14
C LYS A 341 -8.88 -13.11 -8.76
N GLU A 342 -9.89 -13.91 -9.13
CA GLU A 342 -9.91 -15.34 -8.81
C GLU A 342 -8.83 -16.10 -9.58
N GLU A 343 -8.69 -15.85 -10.88
CA GLU A 343 -7.66 -16.49 -11.69
C GLU A 343 -6.25 -16.00 -11.30
N ALA A 344 -6.11 -14.70 -11.01
CA ALA A 344 -4.88 -14.16 -10.46
C ALA A 344 -4.50 -14.84 -9.13
N CYS A 345 -5.46 -15.00 -8.23
CA CYS A 345 -5.25 -15.67 -6.95
C CYS A 345 -4.73 -17.09 -7.16
N ALA A 346 -5.32 -17.86 -8.07
CA ALA A 346 -4.89 -19.24 -8.34
C ALA A 346 -3.43 -19.34 -8.80
N ASP A 347 -3.03 -18.50 -9.77
CA ASP A 347 -1.65 -18.48 -10.26
C ASP A 347 -0.67 -18.00 -9.18
N LEU A 348 -0.99 -16.91 -8.48
CA LEU A 348 -0.12 -16.32 -7.47
C LEU A 348 0.00 -17.17 -6.20
N GLN A 349 -1.02 -17.94 -5.84
CA GLN A 349 -0.91 -18.94 -4.78
C GLN A 349 0.12 -20.02 -5.14
N LYS A 350 0.12 -20.47 -6.40
CA LYS A 350 1.11 -21.44 -6.88
C LYS A 350 2.52 -20.84 -6.89
N VAL A 351 2.68 -19.59 -7.31
CA VAL A 351 3.95 -18.86 -7.23
C VAL A 351 4.47 -18.82 -5.78
N ASN A 352 3.63 -18.44 -4.82
CA ASN A 352 4.01 -18.35 -3.41
C ASN A 352 4.37 -19.71 -2.76
N GLN A 353 3.95 -20.83 -3.36
CA GLN A 353 4.37 -22.17 -2.93
C GLN A 353 5.76 -22.58 -3.49
N MET A 354 6.20 -21.94 -4.57
CA MET A 354 7.41 -22.30 -5.30
C MET A 354 8.59 -21.38 -4.99
N VAL A 355 8.33 -20.08 -4.91
CA VAL A 355 9.35 -19.05 -4.74
C VAL A 355 8.88 -17.99 -3.76
N TYR A 356 9.80 -17.47 -2.96
CA TYR A 356 9.53 -16.35 -2.08
C TYR A 356 9.56 -15.04 -2.89
N ILE A 357 8.41 -14.40 -3.06
CA ILE A 357 8.30 -13.06 -3.65
C ILE A 357 7.46 -12.21 -2.68
N GLU A 358 8.07 -11.17 -2.10
CA GLU A 358 7.44 -10.36 -1.05
C GLU A 358 6.11 -9.74 -1.52
N VAL A 359 6.11 -9.10 -2.69
CA VAL A 359 4.92 -8.48 -3.29
C VAL A 359 3.78 -9.49 -3.46
N VAL A 360 4.08 -10.72 -3.89
CA VAL A 360 3.06 -11.76 -4.05
C VAL A 360 2.42 -12.10 -2.71
N ARG A 361 3.22 -12.24 -1.65
CA ARG A 361 2.73 -12.55 -0.30
C ARG A 361 1.86 -11.44 0.27
N GLU A 362 2.21 -10.18 0.05
CA GLU A 362 1.40 -9.02 0.48
C GLU A 362 0.09 -8.93 -0.29
N LEU A 363 0.10 -9.31 -1.56
CA LEU A 363 -1.03 -9.19 -2.45
C LEU A 363 -2.09 -10.28 -2.23
N LEU A 364 -1.67 -11.51 -1.92
CA LEU A 364 -2.57 -12.66 -1.76
C LEU A 364 -3.75 -12.40 -0.79
N PRO A 365 -3.56 -11.85 0.43
CA PRO A 365 -4.67 -11.52 1.33
C PRO A 365 -5.66 -10.48 0.79
N LEU A 366 -5.27 -9.68 -0.20
CA LEU A 366 -6.10 -8.64 -0.79
C LEU A 366 -6.98 -9.19 -1.92
N ILE A 367 -6.48 -10.18 -2.66
CA ILE A 367 -7.13 -10.69 -3.88
C ILE A 367 -7.78 -12.07 -3.70
N CYS A 368 -7.34 -12.87 -2.73
CA CYS A 368 -7.84 -14.22 -2.46
C CYS A 368 -8.87 -14.22 -1.32
N LYS A 369 -10.05 -13.63 -1.55
CA LYS A 369 -11.13 -13.53 -0.54
C LYS A 369 -12.31 -14.44 -0.84
#